data_AF-A0A2N2SZH1-F1
#
_entry.id   AF-A0A2N2SZH1-F1
#
_cell.length_a   1.000
_cell.length_b   1.000
_cell.length_c   1.000
_cell.angle_alpha   90.00
_cell.angle_beta   90.00
_cell.angle_gamma   90.00
#
_symmetry.space_group_name_H-M   'P 1'
#
loop_
_entity.id
_entity.type
_entity.pdbx_description
1 polymer ?
#
loop_
_entity_poly.entity_id
_entity_poly.type
_entity_poly.pdbx_seq_one_letter_code
_entity_poly.pdbx_strand_id
1 'polypeptide(L)'
;LNFPLEFDYLHVTRYRGNTRGGEVEWRVLPGQNVAGRSVLVLDDILDEGETLAAIRDKLHDMGAARVWSAVLTNKDNGLNKPIQADFVGLDVPNRYVFGCGMDAYGLWRNLPAIYALKDE
;
A
#
# COMPACT_ATOMS: atom_id res chain seq x y z
N LEU A 1 -7.70 7.99 15.45
CA LEU A 1 -8.77 7.02 15.72
C LEU A 1 -9.01 7.01 17.23
N ASN A 2 -10.24 7.20 17.71
CA ASN A 2 -10.53 7.37 19.14
C ASN A 2 -11.14 6.10 19.76
N PHE A 3 -10.66 4.93 19.34
CA PHE A 3 -11.13 3.62 19.79
C PHE A 3 -9.95 2.64 19.93
N PRO A 4 -10.07 1.55 20.70
CA PRO A 4 -9.01 0.55 20.85
C PRO A 4 -8.64 -0.11 19.52
N LEU A 5 -7.35 -0.25 19.25
CA LEU A 5 -6.83 -0.90 18.05
C LEU A 5 -5.65 -1.81 18.40
N GLU A 6 -5.44 -2.82 17.58
CA GLU A 6 -4.21 -3.61 17.55
C GLU A 6 -3.41 -3.20 16.32
N PHE A 7 -2.08 -3.27 16.43
CA PHE A 7 -1.17 -2.94 15.34
C PHE A 7 -0.40 -4.18 14.93
N ASP A 8 -0.23 -4.35 13.62
CA ASP A 8 0.55 -5.43 13.02
C ASP A 8 1.25 -4.89 11.77
N TYR A 9 2.20 -5.65 11.23
CA TYR A 9 2.88 -5.29 10.00
C TYR A 9 2.93 -6.48 9.04
N LEU A 10 2.91 -6.16 7.75
CA LEU A 10 3.16 -7.11 6.67
C LEU A 10 4.24 -6.54 5.77
N HIS A 11 4.95 -7.42 5.07
CA HIS A 11 5.98 -7.01 4.13
C HIS A 11 5.84 -7.83 2.86
N VAL A 12 5.51 -7.11 1.79
CA VAL A 12 5.22 -7.66 0.47
C VAL A 12 6.15 -7.04 -0.56
N THR A 13 6.78 -7.88 -1.38
CA THR A 13 7.66 -7.46 -2.47
C THR A 13 7.18 -8.05 -3.79
N ARG A 14 7.38 -7.33 -4.90
CA ARG A 14 7.08 -7.86 -6.24
C ARG A 14 8.34 -8.38 -6.93
N TYR A 15 8.25 -9.53 -7.59
CA TYR A 15 9.30 -9.99 -8.49
C TYR A 15 9.32 -9.15 -9.77
N ARG A 16 10.42 -8.46 -10.04
CA ARG A 16 10.69 -7.74 -11.31
C ARG A 16 11.36 -8.67 -12.34
N GLY A 17 10.91 -9.92 -12.45
CA GLY A 17 11.24 -10.75 -13.61
C GLY A 17 10.45 -10.26 -14.82
N ASN A 18 11.02 -10.30 -16.03
CA ASN A 18 10.54 -9.72 -17.31
C ASN A 18 9.09 -10.05 -17.78
N THR A 19 8.25 -10.67 -16.96
CA THR A 19 6.82 -10.90 -17.22
C THR A 19 5.99 -9.85 -16.49
N ARG A 20 5.29 -9.02 -17.27
CA ARG A 20 4.18 -8.17 -16.77
C ARG A 20 3.28 -9.02 -15.86
N GLY A 21 3.05 -8.57 -14.62
CA GLY A 21 2.22 -9.29 -13.63
C GLY A 21 3.01 -10.21 -12.70
N GLY A 22 4.14 -9.73 -12.15
CA GLY A 22 4.98 -10.53 -11.25
C GLY A 22 4.24 -10.99 -10.00
N GLU A 23 4.37 -12.28 -9.68
CA GLU A 23 3.83 -12.87 -8.45
C GLU A 23 4.32 -12.10 -7.22
N VAL A 24 3.41 -11.99 -6.25
CA VAL A 24 3.64 -11.28 -5.00
C VAL A 24 4.41 -12.20 -4.04
N GLU A 25 5.57 -11.76 -3.58
CA GLU A 25 6.39 -12.47 -2.60
C GLU A 25 6.15 -11.90 -1.20
N TRP A 26 5.70 -12.76 -0.28
CA TRP A 26 5.47 -12.41 1.11
C TRP A 26 6.76 -12.62 1.92
N ARG A 27 7.37 -11.51 2.38
CA ARG A 27 8.47 -11.55 3.35
C ARG A 27 7.94 -11.74 4.76
N VAL A 28 6.84 -11.07 5.06
CA VAL A 28 6.11 -11.19 6.32
C VAL A 28 4.62 -11.24 6.01
N LEU A 29 3.97 -12.32 6.44
CA LEU A 29 2.53 -12.52 6.32
C LEU A 29 1.78 -11.69 7.37
N PRO A 30 0.49 -11.36 7.14
CA PRO A 30 -0.35 -10.81 8.19
C PRO A 30 -0.40 -11.76 9.40
N GLY A 31 -0.54 -11.20 10.59
CA GLY A 31 -0.67 -11.99 11.82
C GLY A 31 -1.87 -12.93 11.77
N GLN A 32 -1.79 -14.03 12.54
CA GLN A 32 -2.80 -15.09 12.49
C GLN A 32 -4.16 -14.68 13.08
N ASN A 33 -4.25 -13.55 13.76
CA ASN A 33 -5.47 -13.09 14.45
C ASN A 33 -6.29 -12.11 13.60
N VAL A 34 -6.49 -12.35 12.30
CA VAL A 34 -7.36 -11.50 11.45
C VAL A 34 -8.76 -12.06 11.25
N ALA A 35 -8.97 -13.36 11.50
CA ALA A 35 -10.25 -14.03 11.29
C ALA A 35 -11.39 -13.37 12.10
N GLY A 36 -12.50 -13.07 11.43
CA GLY A 36 -13.67 -12.44 12.04
C GLY A 36 -13.52 -10.94 12.36
N ARG A 37 -12.38 -10.32 12.03
CA ARG A 37 -12.09 -8.92 12.39
C ARG A 37 -12.29 -7.97 11.22
N SER A 38 -12.46 -6.69 11.56
CA SER A 38 -12.31 -5.60 10.59
C SER A 38 -10.86 -5.15 10.57
N VAL A 39 -10.21 -5.27 9.42
CA VAL A 39 -8.80 -4.92 9.22
C VAL A 39 -8.73 -3.65 8.37
N LEU A 40 -7.88 -2.71 8.76
CA LEU A 40 -7.55 -1.53 7.95
C LEU A 40 -6.10 -1.65 7.51
N VAL A 41 -5.89 -1.82 6.20
CA VAL A 41 -4.56 -1.80 5.59
C VAL A 41 -4.14 -0.36 5.38
N LEU A 42 -2.97 0.01 5.90
CA LEU A 42 -2.38 1.33 5.73
C LEU A 42 -1.19 1.24 4.79
N ASP A 43 -1.15 2.07 3.76
CA ASP A 43 -0.02 2.18 2.84
C ASP A 43 0.32 3.66 2.56
N ASP A 44 1.55 3.95 2.14
CA ASP A 44 1.96 5.32 1.86
C ASP A 44 1.55 5.79 0.46
N ILE A 45 1.57 4.90 -0.54
CA ILE A 45 1.19 5.23 -1.92
C ILE A 45 0.43 4.13 -2.65
N LEU A 46 -0.70 4.49 -3.25
CA LEU A 46 -1.39 3.68 -4.25
C LEU A 46 -0.90 4.03 -5.66
N ASP A 47 0.10 3.31 -6.16
CA ASP A 47 0.58 3.41 -7.55
C ASP A 47 -0.27 2.53 -8.50
N GLU A 48 0.18 1.32 -8.83
CA GLU A 48 -0.53 0.41 -9.76
C GLU A 48 -1.68 -0.36 -9.11
N GLY A 49 -1.67 -0.53 -7.78
CA GLY A 49 -2.73 -1.21 -7.03
C GLY A 49 -2.60 -2.72 -6.84
N GLU A 50 -1.76 -3.44 -7.61
CA GLU A 50 -1.65 -4.91 -7.48
C GLU A 50 -1.24 -5.37 -6.07
N THR A 51 -0.32 -4.64 -5.41
CA THR A 51 0.16 -5.00 -4.07
C THR A 51 -0.97 -4.92 -3.04
N LEU A 52 -1.72 -3.82 -3.06
CA LEU A 52 -2.83 -3.60 -2.15
C LEU A 52 -3.98 -4.58 -2.42
N ALA A 53 -4.24 -4.91 -3.70
CA ALA A 53 -5.22 -5.92 -4.08
C ALA A 53 -4.84 -7.31 -3.54
N ALA A 54 -3.58 -7.72 -3.72
CA ALA A 54 -3.09 -8.99 -3.20
C ALA A 54 -3.13 -9.07 -1.66
N ILE A 55 -2.87 -7.95 -0.97
CA ILE A 55 -3.01 -7.87 0.49
C ILE A 55 -4.47 -8.05 0.92
N ARG A 56 -5.39 -7.34 0.26
CA ARG A 56 -6.83 -7.45 0.53
C ARG A 56 -7.31 -8.88 0.38
N ASP A 57 -6.97 -9.51 -0.75
CA ASP A 57 -7.41 -10.87 -1.06
C ASP A 57 -6.82 -11.86 -0.06
N LYS A 58 -5.54 -11.72 0.30
CA LYS A 58 -4.91 -12.55 1.33
C LYS A 58 -5.59 -12.43 2.69
N LEU A 59 -5.98 -11.23 3.11
CA LEU A 59 -6.67 -11.00 4.38
C LEU A 59 -8.08 -11.61 4.39
N HIS A 60 -8.79 -11.54 3.26
CA HIS A 60 -10.07 -12.22 3.11
C HIS A 60 -9.93 -13.75 3.16
N ASP A 61 -8.91 -14.31 2.50
CA ASP A 61 -8.60 -15.74 2.57
C ASP A 61 -8.26 -16.21 4.00
N MET A 62 -7.68 -15.33 4.81
CA MET A 62 -7.42 -15.56 6.23
C MET A 62 -8.67 -15.36 7.13
N GLY A 63 -9.82 -15.07 6.53
CA GLY A 63 -11.11 -14.99 7.22
C GLY A 63 -11.44 -13.62 7.81
N ALA A 64 -10.78 -12.53 7.38
CA ALA A 64 -11.15 -11.19 7.81
C ALA A 64 -12.62 -10.88 7.43
N ALA A 65 -13.40 -10.42 8.40
CA ALA A 65 -14.82 -10.09 8.20
C ALA A 65 -14.99 -8.85 7.31
N ARG A 66 -14.02 -7.93 7.37
CA ARG A 66 -13.95 -6.77 6.50
C ARG A 66 -12.50 -6.33 6.33
N VAL A 67 -12.16 -5.93 5.11
CA VAL A 67 -10.86 -5.31 4.81
C VAL A 67 -11.13 -3.94 4.24
N TRP A 68 -10.61 -2.92 4.92
CA TRP A 68 -10.55 -1.55 4.47
C TRP A 68 -9.11 -1.21 4.07
N SER A 69 -8.96 -0.17 3.28
CA SER A 69 -7.68 0.36 2.86
C SER A 69 -7.64 1.87 2.99
N ALA A 70 -6.55 2.39 3.56
CA ALA A 70 -6.27 3.82 3.56
C ALA A 70 -4.85 4.06 3.04
N VAL A 71 -4.72 5.01 2.14
CA VAL A 71 -3.44 5.42 1.58
C VAL A 71 -3.19 6.89 1.81
N LEU A 72 -1.94 7.24 2.13
CA LEU A 72 -1.57 8.65 2.24
C LEU A 72 -1.70 9.34 0.88
N THR A 73 -1.17 8.71 -0.17
CA THR A 73 -1.18 9.25 -1.53
C THR A 73 -1.80 8.29 -2.54
N ASN A 74 -2.60 8.82 -3.47
CA ASN A 74 -3.08 8.10 -4.65
C ASN A 74 -2.46 8.72 -5.90
N LYS A 75 -1.72 7.92 -6.67
CA LYS A 75 -1.01 8.43 -7.85
C LYS A 75 -1.92 8.45 -9.06
N ASP A 76 -2.06 9.61 -9.68
CA ASP A 76 -2.80 9.77 -10.93
C ASP A 76 -1.92 9.33 -12.12
N ASN A 77 -1.74 8.02 -12.26
CA ASN A 77 -0.92 7.39 -13.30
C ASN A 77 -1.72 7.00 -14.55
N GLY A 78 -3.02 7.30 -14.61
CA GLY A 78 -3.91 6.95 -15.73
C GLY A 78 -4.13 5.45 -15.95
N LEU A 79 -3.69 4.60 -15.02
CA LEU A 79 -3.85 3.15 -15.12
C LEU A 79 -5.21 2.72 -14.59
N ASN A 80 -5.74 1.63 -15.14
CA ASN A 80 -6.88 0.94 -14.55
C ASN A 80 -6.40 0.05 -13.39
N LYS A 81 -6.48 0.56 -12.16
CA LYS A 81 -6.02 -0.15 -10.96
C LYS A 81 -7.02 -1.26 -10.59
N PRO A 82 -6.56 -2.46 -10.16
CA PRO A 82 -7.45 -3.54 -9.74
C PRO A 82 -8.18 -3.25 -8.41
N ILE A 83 -7.78 -2.19 -7.71
CA ILE A 83 -8.37 -1.75 -6.46
C ILE A 83 -8.30 -0.22 -6.33
N GLN A 84 -9.30 0.37 -5.70
CA GLN A 84 -9.28 1.74 -5.18
C GLN A 84 -9.18 1.69 -3.66
N ALA A 85 -8.43 2.62 -3.07
CA ALA A 85 -8.39 2.74 -1.62
C ALA A 85 -9.72 3.32 -1.10
N ASP A 86 -10.19 2.82 0.04
CA ASP A 86 -11.42 3.31 0.67
C ASP A 86 -11.25 4.73 1.24
N PHE A 87 -10.03 5.04 1.68
CA PHE A 87 -9.66 6.35 2.20
C PHE A 87 -8.37 6.84 1.52
N VAL A 88 -8.41 8.01 0.90
CA VAL A 88 -7.27 8.64 0.24
C VAL A 88 -6.96 9.95 0.96
N GLY A 89 -5.70 10.14 1.34
CA GLY A 89 -5.24 11.40 1.96
C GLY A 89 -5.11 12.54 0.94
N LEU A 90 -4.40 12.28 -0.16
CA LEU A 90 -4.23 13.22 -1.26
C LEU A 90 -3.97 12.52 -2.60
N ASP A 91 -4.38 13.15 -3.70
CA ASP A 91 -3.96 12.74 -5.03
C ASP A 91 -2.63 13.40 -5.41
N VAL A 92 -1.72 12.63 -6.01
CA VAL A 92 -0.42 13.12 -6.50
C VAL A 92 -0.31 12.92 -8.02
N PRO A 93 0.40 13.81 -8.74
CA PRO A 93 0.62 13.63 -10.17
C PRO A 93 1.43 12.35 -10.45
N ASN A 94 1.45 11.90 -11.72
CA ASN A 94 2.30 10.79 -12.16
C ASN A 94 3.80 11.15 -12.15
N ARG A 95 4.35 11.34 -10.96
CA ARG A 95 5.75 11.70 -10.72
C ARG A 95 6.32 10.80 -9.64
N TYR A 96 7.63 10.72 -9.58
CA TYR A 96 8.30 10.00 -8.50
C TYR A 96 8.23 10.85 -7.23
N VAL A 97 7.34 10.48 -6.31
CA VAL A 97 7.16 11.16 -5.02
C VAL A 97 7.86 10.41 -3.88
N PHE A 98 8.34 11.15 -2.89
CA PHE A 98 9.08 10.62 -1.74
C PHE A 98 8.89 11.52 -0.50
N GLY A 99 9.35 11.06 0.67
CA GLY A 99 9.09 11.70 1.95
C GLY A 99 7.84 11.15 2.64
N CYS A 100 7.63 11.48 3.91
CA CYS A 100 6.51 10.96 4.71
C CYS A 100 6.36 9.43 4.67
N GLY A 101 7.48 8.68 4.72
CA GLY A 101 7.52 7.22 4.67
C GLY A 101 8.00 6.67 3.33
N MET A 102 7.65 7.32 2.21
CA MET A 102 8.09 6.95 0.86
C MET A 102 9.58 7.25 0.67
N ASP A 103 10.31 6.39 -0.05
CA ASP A 103 11.74 6.60 -0.32
C ASP A 103 12.04 7.12 -1.73
N ALA A 104 13.20 7.76 -1.85
CA ALA A 104 13.92 7.88 -3.10
C ALA A 104 15.27 7.17 -2.94
N TYR A 105 15.47 6.09 -3.70
CA TYR A 105 16.70 5.27 -3.67
C TYR A 105 17.04 4.73 -2.27
N GLY A 106 16.02 4.36 -1.48
CA GLY A 106 16.17 3.89 -0.11
C GLY A 106 16.39 4.98 0.94
N LEU A 107 16.40 6.25 0.55
CA LEU A 107 16.64 7.41 1.42
C LEU A 107 15.38 8.29 1.55
N TRP A 108 15.46 9.30 2.41
CA TRP A 108 14.50 10.42 2.51
C TRP A 108 13.10 10.11 3.05
N ARG A 109 12.86 8.90 3.58
CA ARG A 109 11.59 8.53 4.22
C ARG A 109 11.18 9.48 5.36
N ASN A 110 12.16 10.03 6.07
CA ASN A 110 11.97 10.87 7.25
C ASN A 110 11.71 12.36 6.94
N LEU A 111 11.61 12.75 5.67
CA LEU A 111 11.30 14.12 5.32
C LEU A 111 9.87 14.49 5.75
N PRO A 112 9.64 15.74 6.22
CA PRO A 112 8.38 16.14 6.86
C PRO A 112 7.27 16.49 5.87
N ALA A 113 7.55 16.39 4.57
CA ALA A 113 6.63 16.71 3.50
C ALA A 113 6.80 15.72 2.34
N ILE A 114 5.83 15.72 1.44
CA ILE A 114 5.88 14.96 0.20
C ILE A 114 6.59 15.82 -0.85
N TYR A 115 7.65 15.27 -1.42
CA TYR A 115 8.44 15.88 -2.48
C TYR A 115 8.24 15.10 -3.77
N ALA A 116 8.50 15.73 -4.91
CA ALA A 116 8.54 15.08 -6.21
C ALA A 116 9.91 15.31 -6.86
N LEU A 117 10.53 14.26 -7.43
CA LEU A 117 11.72 14.43 -8.25
C LEU A 117 11.37 15.32 -9.45
N LYS A 118 12.32 16.15 -9.88
CA LYS A 118 12.17 16.98 -11.09
C LYS A 118 12.06 16.06 -12.31
N ASP A 119 11.21 16.44 -13.27
CA ASP A 119 11.19 15.76 -14.56
C ASP A 119 12.50 16.08 -15.28
N GLU A 120 13.10 15.10 -15.96
CA GLU A 120 14.28 15.33 -16.81
C GLU A 120 13.91 16.16 -18.05
#